data_AF-G0ECZ8-F1
#
_entry.id   AF-G0ECZ8-F1
#
_cell.length_a   1.000
_cell.length_b   1.000
_cell.length_c   1.000
_cell.angle_alpha   90.00
_cell.angle_beta   90.00
_cell.angle_gamma   90.00
#
_symmetry.space_group_name_H-M   'P 1'
#
loop_
_entity.id
_entity.type
_entity.pdbx_description
1 polymer ?
#
loop_
_entity_poly.entity_id
_entity_poly.type
_entity_poly.pdbx_seq_one_letter_code
_entity_poly.pdbx_strand_id
1 'polypeptide(L)'
;MEVVCFGDDSGVNMPCKCFVVALVCFEKRGGYPLLKHGYRVLHELRRMLGWKSGELKYRSVSRLASRLGISVEQILDLIERGSAAVGAVRLHSRGNALEERIGALNMLLEDIGFEKPMLVLDHGLVPCTESKASRLLGMHVRFASSSSTPGIQLSDIVAGACYHGLRCSIDECNV
;
A
#
# COMPACT_ATOMS: atom_id res chain seq x y z
N MET A 1 -4.74 10.72 -17.51
CA MET A 1 -5.46 10.82 -16.22
C MET A 1 -4.44 11.08 -15.13
N GLU A 2 -4.63 12.09 -14.27
CA GLU A 2 -3.69 12.30 -13.16
C GLU A 2 -4.04 11.35 -12.01
N VAL A 3 -3.06 10.59 -11.53
CA VAL A 3 -3.24 9.59 -10.47
C VAL A 3 -2.26 9.87 -9.33
N VAL A 4 -2.72 9.65 -8.11
CA VAL A 4 -1.86 9.56 -6.92
C VAL A 4 -1.86 8.12 -6.43
N CYS A 5 -0.66 7.57 -6.25
CA CYS A 5 -0.47 6.22 -5.72
C CYS A 5 0.18 6.31 -4.34
N PHE A 6 -0.40 5.58 -3.39
CA PHE A 6 0.09 5.48 -2.03
C PHE A 6 0.80 4.16 -1.86
N GLY A 7 1.92 4.14 -1.13
CA GLY A 7 2.69 2.93 -0.91
C GLY A 7 3.08 2.72 0.54
N ASP A 8 3.03 1.45 0.96
CA ASP A 8 3.52 0.98 2.26
C ASP A 8 4.08 -0.45 2.12
N ASP A 9 4.76 -0.95 3.15
CA ASP A 9 5.16 -2.35 3.26
C ASP A 9 4.45 -3.08 4.42
N SER A 10 4.51 -4.41 4.39
CA SER A 10 3.85 -5.22 5.42
C SER A 10 4.46 -5.09 6.84
N GLY A 11 5.62 -4.44 6.99
CA GLY A 11 6.33 -4.30 8.27
C GLY A 11 6.82 -5.61 8.91
N VAL A 12 6.70 -6.76 8.22
CA VAL A 12 7.07 -8.08 8.74
C VAL A 12 8.21 -8.67 7.93
N ASN A 13 9.31 -8.99 8.61
CA ASN A 13 10.38 -9.83 8.05
C ASN A 13 10.06 -11.30 8.35
N MET A 14 9.79 -12.09 7.31
CA MET A 14 9.62 -13.53 7.42
C MET A 14 10.89 -14.27 7.84
N PRO A 15 10.79 -15.55 8.29
CA PRO A 15 11.95 -16.43 8.42
C PRO A 15 12.79 -16.53 7.13
N CYS A 16 12.14 -16.42 5.95
CA CYS A 16 12.75 -16.40 4.62
C CYS A 16 13.28 -15.02 4.16
N LYS A 17 13.31 -14.02 5.06
CA LYS A 17 13.61 -12.60 4.73
C LYS A 17 12.72 -12.03 3.62
N CYS A 18 11.53 -12.58 3.43
CA CYS A 18 10.58 -12.08 2.45
C CYS A 18 9.98 -10.74 2.91
N PHE A 19 9.66 -9.86 1.97
CA PHE A 19 8.96 -8.61 2.20
C PHE A 19 7.84 -8.40 1.18
N VAL A 20 6.90 -7.53 1.51
CA VAL A 20 5.79 -7.15 0.63
C VAL A 20 5.71 -5.64 0.52
N VAL A 21 5.64 -5.13 -0.70
CA VAL A 21 5.29 -3.74 -0.99
C VAL A 21 3.93 -3.72 -1.67
N ALA A 22 3.09 -2.75 -1.33
CA ALA A 22 1.82 -2.55 -2.02
C ALA A 22 1.65 -1.10 -2.46
N LEU A 23 0.89 -0.92 -3.54
CA LEU A 23 0.41 0.37 -4.03
C LEU A 23 -1.12 0.38 -4.10
N VAL A 24 -1.72 1.48 -3.64
CA VAL A 24 -3.14 1.78 -3.84
C VAL A 24 -3.25 3.13 -4.52
N CYS A 25 -3.84 3.16 -5.71
CA CYS A 25 -3.91 4.34 -6.56
C CYS A 25 -5.32 4.93 -6.62
N PHE A 26 -5.41 6.25 -6.69
CA PHE A 26 -6.66 6.99 -6.82
C PHE A 26 -6.55 8.06 -7.90
N GLU A 27 -7.63 8.27 -8.64
CA GLU A 27 -7.74 9.42 -9.53
C GLU A 27 -7.65 10.72 -8.73
N LYS A 28 -6.79 11.63 -9.18
CA LYS A 28 -6.63 12.93 -8.55
C LYS A 28 -7.84 13.81 -8.85
N ARG A 29 -8.48 14.33 -7.81
CA ARG A 29 -9.62 15.24 -7.94
C ARG A 29 -9.19 16.68 -7.68
N GLY A 30 -9.49 17.58 -8.61
CA GLY A 30 -9.21 19.01 -8.47
C GLY A 30 -9.80 19.57 -7.16
N GLY A 31 -9.01 20.34 -6.42
CA GLY A 31 -9.41 20.93 -5.13
C GLY A 31 -9.39 19.96 -3.93
N TYR A 32 -9.11 18.67 -4.13
CA TYR A 32 -8.99 17.72 -3.03
C TYR A 32 -7.54 17.64 -2.51
N PRO A 33 -7.29 17.72 -1.19
CA PRO A 33 -5.94 17.64 -0.66
C PRO A 33 -5.28 16.30 -1.04
N LEU A 34 -4.04 16.36 -1.54
CA LEU A 34 -3.28 15.19 -2.00
C LEU A 34 -3.35 14.03 -1.00
N LEU A 35 -3.01 14.30 0.26
CA LEU A 35 -2.90 13.30 1.32
C LEU A 35 -4.25 12.77 1.85
N LYS A 36 -5.39 13.25 1.32
CA LYS A 36 -6.72 12.81 1.74
C LYS A 36 -7.33 11.77 0.80
N HIS A 37 -6.72 11.46 -0.34
CA HIS A 37 -7.20 10.40 -1.22
C HIS A 37 -7.25 9.06 -0.46
N GLY A 38 -8.25 8.23 -0.77
CA GLY A 38 -8.58 7.03 0.00
C GLY A 38 -9.45 7.27 1.25
N TYR A 39 -9.75 8.52 1.64
CA TYR A 39 -10.55 8.79 2.85
C TYR A 39 -11.93 8.12 2.83
N ARG A 40 -12.63 8.12 1.68
CA ARG A 40 -13.96 7.49 1.57
C ARG A 40 -13.90 5.99 1.82
N VAL A 41 -12.95 5.31 1.19
CA VAL A 41 -12.69 3.87 1.35
C VAL A 41 -12.33 3.55 2.80
N LEU A 42 -11.38 4.31 3.39
CA LEU A 42 -10.98 4.13 4.78
C LEU A 42 -12.15 4.35 5.74
N HIS A 43 -12.99 5.36 5.48
CA HIS A 43 -14.17 5.65 6.30
C HIS A 43 -15.21 4.54 6.22
N GLU A 44 -15.47 4.00 5.03
CA GLU A 44 -16.37 2.86 4.84
C GLU A 44 -15.83 1.60 5.53
N LEU A 45 -14.53 1.33 5.39
CA LEU A 45 -13.86 0.24 6.09
C LEU A 45 -13.98 0.38 7.61
N ARG A 46 -13.80 1.60 8.15
CA ARG A 46 -14.00 1.89 9.57
C ARG A 46 -15.44 1.61 10.00
N ARG A 47 -16.43 2.01 9.21
CA ARG A 47 -17.84 1.72 9.50
C ARG A 47 -18.12 0.22 9.50
N MET A 48 -17.63 -0.50 8.49
CA MET A 48 -17.79 -1.95 8.35
C MET A 48 -17.18 -2.70 9.56
N LEU A 49 -16.05 -2.24 10.08
CA LEU A 49 -15.37 -2.85 11.21
C LEU A 49 -15.81 -2.30 12.58
N GLY A 50 -16.71 -1.32 12.64
CA GLY A 50 -17.04 -0.61 13.89
C GLY A 50 -15.84 0.11 14.52
N TRP A 51 -14.87 0.52 13.70
CA TRP A 51 -13.59 1.08 14.13
C TRP A 51 -13.72 2.57 14.51
N LYS A 52 -13.54 2.87 15.80
CA LYS A 52 -13.86 4.20 16.36
C LYS A 52 -12.74 5.22 16.22
N SER A 53 -11.47 4.83 16.37
CA SER A 53 -10.34 5.77 16.39
C SER A 53 -9.00 5.07 16.12
N GLY A 54 -7.97 5.87 15.84
CA GLY A 54 -6.62 5.36 15.58
C GLY A 54 -6.38 4.95 14.13
N GLU A 55 -5.18 4.46 13.88
CA GLU A 55 -4.72 3.97 12.58
C GLU A 55 -5.22 2.54 12.32
N LEU A 56 -5.59 2.26 11.07
CA LEU A 56 -5.86 0.90 10.63
C LEU A 56 -4.55 0.25 10.18
N LYS A 57 -4.15 -0.79 10.91
CA LYS A 57 -3.04 -1.69 10.57
C LYS A 57 -3.59 -3.07 10.25
N TYR A 58 -3.03 -3.75 9.24
CA TYR A 58 -3.52 -5.06 8.78
C TYR A 58 -3.76 -6.04 9.92
N ARG A 59 -2.79 -6.21 10.83
CA ARG A 59 -2.90 -7.19 11.95
C ARG A 59 -4.12 -6.96 12.84
N SER A 60 -4.49 -5.70 13.05
CA SER A 60 -5.64 -5.36 13.88
C SER A 60 -6.94 -5.46 13.08
N VAL A 61 -6.89 -5.10 11.79
CA VAL A 61 -7.99 -5.28 10.84
C VAL A 61 -8.37 -6.75 10.70
N SER A 62 -7.42 -7.63 10.37
CA SER A 62 -7.68 -9.06 10.17
C SER A 62 -8.23 -9.75 11.42
N ARG A 63 -7.67 -9.42 12.59
CA ARG A 63 -8.16 -9.93 13.88
C ARG A 63 -9.60 -9.49 14.15
N LEU A 64 -9.93 -8.23 13.89
CA LEU A 64 -11.28 -7.72 14.13
C LEU A 64 -12.28 -8.27 13.11
N ALA A 65 -11.90 -8.31 11.83
CA ALA A 65 -12.71 -8.89 10.76
C ALA A 65 -13.11 -10.33 11.08
N SER A 66 -12.15 -11.16 11.51
CA SER A 66 -12.40 -12.54 11.95
C SER A 66 -13.43 -12.62 13.08
N ARG A 67 -13.38 -11.73 14.08
CA ARG A 67 -14.36 -11.68 15.18
C ARG A 67 -15.76 -11.28 14.73
N LEU A 68 -15.85 -10.48 13.67
CA LEU A 68 -17.11 -9.98 13.12
C LEU A 68 -17.67 -10.89 12.02
N GLY A 69 -16.98 -11.99 11.67
CA GLY A 69 -17.38 -12.86 10.55
C GLY A 69 -17.20 -12.19 9.18
N ILE A 70 -16.34 -11.18 9.09
CA ILE A 70 -15.99 -10.48 7.84
C ILE A 70 -14.70 -11.07 7.29
N SER A 71 -14.71 -11.45 6.03
CA SER A 71 -13.52 -12.00 5.37
C SER A 71 -12.54 -10.87 4.97
N VAL A 72 -11.25 -11.18 4.91
CA VAL A 72 -10.23 -10.21 4.46
C VAL A 72 -10.46 -9.86 2.97
N GLU A 73 -10.94 -10.81 2.18
CA GLU A 73 -11.28 -10.62 0.77
C GLU A 73 -12.38 -9.56 0.60
N GLN A 74 -13.38 -9.52 1.48
CA GLN A 74 -14.41 -8.47 1.46
C GLN A 74 -13.81 -7.08 1.73
N ILE A 75 -12.78 -7.00 2.56
CA ILE A 75 -12.04 -5.76 2.81
C ILE A 75 -11.26 -5.36 1.55
N LEU A 76 -10.55 -6.30 0.92
CA LEU A 76 -9.78 -6.05 -0.31
C LEU A 76 -10.70 -5.64 -1.46
N ASP A 77 -11.87 -6.26 -1.61
CA ASP A 77 -12.89 -5.90 -2.58
C ASP A 77 -13.37 -4.46 -2.41
N LEU A 78 -13.56 -4.02 -1.17
CA LEU A 78 -13.92 -2.63 -0.88
C LEU A 78 -12.81 -1.67 -1.31
N ILE A 79 -11.54 -2.03 -1.06
CA ILE A 79 -10.39 -1.22 -1.47
C ILE A 79 -10.33 -1.12 -3.00
N GLU A 80 -10.36 -2.25 -3.71
CA GLU A 80 -10.29 -2.28 -5.16
C GLU A 80 -11.42 -1.51 -5.84
N ARG A 81 -12.68 -1.70 -5.41
CA ARG A 81 -13.82 -0.95 -5.97
C ARG A 81 -13.73 0.56 -5.72
N GLY A 82 -13.04 0.97 -4.66
CA GLY A 82 -12.87 2.36 -4.28
C GLY A 82 -11.62 3.03 -4.86
N SER A 83 -10.77 2.26 -5.53
CA SER A 83 -9.46 2.67 -6.06
C SER A 83 -9.43 2.62 -7.58
N ALA A 84 -8.50 3.37 -8.17
CA ALA A 84 -8.25 3.32 -9.61
C ALA A 84 -7.44 2.07 -9.99
N ALA A 85 -6.52 1.67 -9.11
CA ALA A 85 -5.76 0.43 -9.21
C ALA A 85 -5.22 0.02 -7.84
N VAL A 86 -4.93 -1.25 -7.67
CA VAL A 86 -4.27 -1.84 -6.49
C VAL A 86 -3.26 -2.85 -7.00
N GLY A 87 -2.07 -2.88 -6.40
CA GLY A 87 -1.06 -3.89 -6.70
C GLY A 87 -0.23 -4.22 -5.48
N ALA A 88 0.22 -5.47 -5.38
CA ALA A 88 1.11 -5.92 -4.30
C ALA A 88 2.15 -6.91 -4.82
N VAL A 89 3.39 -6.76 -4.37
CA VAL A 89 4.51 -7.60 -4.77
C VAL A 89 5.18 -8.17 -3.54
N ARG A 90 5.40 -9.48 -3.54
CA ARG A 90 6.07 -10.23 -2.49
C ARG A 90 7.38 -10.79 -3.03
N LEU A 91 8.49 -10.36 -2.44
CA LEU A 91 9.84 -10.68 -2.89
C LEU A 91 10.72 -11.20 -1.75
N HIS A 92 11.73 -11.99 -2.11
CA HIS A 92 12.80 -12.38 -1.19
C HIS A 92 13.84 -11.26 -1.04
N SER A 93 14.15 -10.86 0.20
CA SER A 93 15.26 -9.93 0.44
C SER A 93 16.61 -10.61 0.21
N ARG A 94 17.47 -9.94 -0.54
CA ARG A 94 18.88 -10.25 -0.80
C ARG A 94 19.84 -9.44 0.08
N GLY A 95 19.31 -8.57 0.94
CA GLY A 95 20.05 -7.78 1.92
C GLY A 95 20.30 -6.32 1.55
N ASN A 96 19.82 -5.84 0.40
CA ASN A 96 19.88 -4.43 0.02
C ASN A 96 18.48 -3.80 0.01
N ALA A 97 18.00 -3.42 1.19
CA ALA A 97 16.63 -2.94 1.38
C ALA A 97 16.25 -1.76 0.46
N LEU A 98 17.14 -0.80 0.24
CA LEU A 98 16.82 0.35 -0.62
C LEU A 98 16.61 -0.07 -2.09
N GLU A 99 17.54 -0.84 -2.64
CA GLU A 99 17.47 -1.29 -4.03
C GLU A 99 16.26 -2.21 -4.25
N GLU A 100 16.02 -3.12 -3.31
CA GLU A 100 14.88 -4.05 -3.34
C GLU A 100 13.53 -3.33 -3.29
N ARG A 101 13.38 -2.32 -2.43
CA ARG A 101 12.14 -1.54 -2.31
C ARG A 101 11.90 -0.68 -3.55
N ILE A 102 12.95 -0.11 -4.14
CA ILE A 102 12.86 0.63 -5.40
C ILE A 102 12.49 -0.30 -6.56
N GLY A 103 13.12 -1.48 -6.63
CA GLY A 103 12.79 -2.50 -7.63
C GLY A 103 11.33 -2.97 -7.53
N ALA A 104 10.88 -3.29 -6.32
CA ALA A 104 9.49 -3.65 -6.04
C ALA A 104 8.49 -2.57 -6.48
N LEU A 105 8.79 -1.29 -6.17
CA LEU A 105 7.96 -0.17 -6.61
C LEU A 105 7.93 -0.04 -8.14
N ASN A 106 9.06 -0.17 -8.83
CA ASN A 106 9.09 -0.14 -10.29
C ASN A 106 8.24 -1.27 -10.91
N MET A 107 8.34 -2.50 -10.39
CA MET A 107 7.51 -3.62 -10.83
C MET A 107 6.02 -3.32 -10.67
N LEU A 108 5.61 -2.76 -9.53
CA LEU A 108 4.21 -2.38 -9.30
C LEU A 108 3.75 -1.22 -10.20
N LEU A 109 4.61 -0.25 -10.47
CA LEU A 109 4.29 0.89 -11.34
C LEU A 109 4.11 0.45 -12.79
N GLU A 110 4.93 -0.50 -13.25
CA GLU A 110 4.78 -1.15 -14.56
C GLU A 110 3.49 -1.96 -14.65
N ASP A 111 3.18 -2.79 -13.63
CA ASP A 111 1.95 -3.61 -13.56
C ASP A 111 0.67 -2.74 -13.57
N ILE A 112 0.68 -1.64 -12.81
CA ILE A 112 -0.46 -0.71 -12.72
C ILE A 112 -0.63 0.11 -14.01
N GLY A 113 0.45 0.36 -14.75
CA GLY A 113 0.39 0.96 -16.09
C GLY A 113 0.05 2.47 -16.15
N PHE A 114 0.17 3.21 -15.05
CA PHE A 114 0.01 4.67 -15.08
C PHE A 114 1.31 5.37 -15.49
N GLU A 115 1.24 6.24 -16.49
CA GLU A 115 2.36 7.10 -16.86
C GLU A 115 2.56 8.20 -15.81
N LYS A 116 3.70 8.16 -15.10
CA LYS A 116 4.17 9.18 -14.14
C LYS A 116 3.13 9.56 -13.05
N PRO A 117 2.65 8.60 -12.24
CA PRO A 117 1.80 8.93 -11.10
C PRO A 117 2.58 9.77 -10.07
N MET A 118 1.86 10.53 -9.26
CA MET A 118 2.44 11.10 -8.05
C MET A 118 2.51 10.01 -6.98
N LEU A 119 3.70 9.74 -6.43
CA LEU A 119 3.86 8.76 -5.37
C LEU A 119 3.85 9.40 -3.99
N VAL A 120 3.08 8.82 -3.08
CA VAL A 120 3.07 9.15 -1.66
C VAL A 120 3.41 7.91 -0.87
N LEU A 121 4.61 7.85 -0.31
CA LEU A 121 5.13 6.66 0.36
C LEU A 121 5.15 6.85 1.87
N ASP A 122 5.00 5.76 2.62
CA ASP A 122 5.32 5.77 4.05
C ASP A 122 6.82 6.07 4.27
N HIS A 123 7.14 6.75 5.36
CA HIS A 123 8.52 7.10 5.73
C HIS A 123 9.42 5.87 5.94
N GLY A 124 8.84 4.74 6.35
CA GLY A 124 9.56 3.49 6.58
C GLY A 124 9.83 2.69 5.31
N LEU A 125 9.08 2.93 4.22
CA LEU A 125 9.12 2.10 3.03
C LEU A 125 10.45 2.19 2.26
N VAL A 126 10.98 3.40 2.09
CA VAL A 126 12.22 3.66 1.37
C VAL A 126 13.14 4.49 2.26
N PRO A 127 14.26 3.94 2.78
CA PRO A 127 15.11 4.62 3.75
C PRO A 127 16.03 5.67 3.08
N CYS A 128 15.45 6.71 2.46
CA CYS A 128 16.16 7.80 1.84
C CYS A 128 15.35 9.11 1.80
N THR A 129 15.92 10.18 1.24
CA THR A 129 15.23 11.47 1.08
C THR A 129 14.28 11.47 -0.12
N GLU A 130 13.27 12.37 -0.13
CA GLU A 130 12.32 12.51 -1.25
C GLU A 130 13.02 12.76 -2.58
N SER A 131 14.06 13.62 -2.59
CA SER A 131 14.85 13.90 -3.79
C SER A 131 15.59 12.67 -4.30
N LYS A 132 16.12 11.83 -3.39
CA LYS A 132 16.79 10.59 -3.79
C LYS A 132 15.80 9.56 -4.31
N ALA A 133 14.65 9.38 -3.64
CA ALA A 133 13.59 8.49 -4.12
C ALA A 133 13.04 8.94 -5.47
N SER A 134 12.76 10.23 -5.64
CA SER A 134 12.27 10.81 -6.90
C SER A 134 13.23 10.59 -8.05
N ARG A 135 14.55 10.74 -7.81
CA ARG A 135 15.58 10.46 -8.81
C ARG A 135 15.65 8.97 -9.16
N LEU A 136 15.56 8.08 -8.18
CA LEU A 136 15.65 6.62 -8.39
C LEU A 136 14.42 6.06 -9.13
N LEU A 137 13.24 6.62 -8.88
CA LEU A 137 11.98 6.21 -9.51
C LEU A 137 11.63 7.03 -10.76
N GLY A 138 12.40 8.07 -11.09
CA GLY A 138 12.16 8.92 -12.26
C GLY A 138 10.83 9.70 -12.21
N MET A 139 10.26 9.92 -11.02
CA MET A 139 8.96 10.58 -10.83
C MET A 139 8.89 11.34 -9.51
N HIS A 140 7.81 12.11 -9.31
CA HIS A 140 7.63 12.89 -8.08
C HIS A 140 7.22 12.00 -6.91
N VAL A 141 8.07 11.92 -5.88
CA VAL A 141 7.82 11.17 -4.65
C VAL A 141 7.66 12.14 -3.48
N ARG A 142 6.69 11.86 -2.61
CA ARG A 142 6.49 12.53 -1.33
C ARG A 142 6.41 11.50 -0.21
N PHE A 143 7.01 11.77 0.94
CA PHE A 143 6.80 10.95 2.13
C PHE A 143 5.70 11.53 3.01
N ALA A 144 4.93 10.65 3.64
CA ALA A 144 3.91 11.05 4.59
C ALA A 144 3.76 10.00 5.70
N SER A 145 3.25 10.43 6.86
CA SER A 145 2.90 9.50 7.93
C SER A 145 1.58 8.80 7.64
N SER A 146 1.58 7.47 7.76
CA SER A 146 0.40 6.61 7.70
C SER A 146 -0.73 7.08 8.63
N SER A 147 -0.42 7.58 9.83
CA SER A 147 -1.39 8.06 10.82
C SER A 147 -2.36 9.14 10.29
N SER A 148 -1.93 9.91 9.29
CA SER A 148 -2.67 11.05 8.73
C SER A 148 -3.08 10.89 7.27
N THR A 149 -2.63 9.82 6.61
CA THR A 149 -2.74 9.61 5.16
C THR A 149 -3.52 8.33 4.87
N PRO A 150 -4.82 8.42 4.51
CA PRO A 150 -5.67 7.25 4.33
C PRO A 150 -5.15 6.24 3.31
N GLY A 151 -4.64 6.70 2.16
CA GLY A 151 -4.11 5.82 1.13
C GLY A 151 -2.93 4.94 1.59
N ILE A 152 -2.08 5.45 2.50
CA ILE A 152 -0.99 4.64 3.08
C ILE A 152 -1.57 3.54 3.97
N GLN A 153 -2.56 3.83 4.84
CA GLN A 153 -3.22 2.81 5.66
C GLN A 153 -3.91 1.72 4.82
N LEU A 154 -4.48 2.09 3.68
CA LEU A 154 -5.06 1.11 2.75
C LEU A 154 -3.97 0.25 2.10
N SER A 155 -2.82 0.83 1.79
CA SER A 155 -1.66 0.11 1.25
C SER A 155 -1.06 -0.85 2.27
N ASP A 156 -0.99 -0.48 3.56
CA ASP A 156 -0.61 -1.38 4.67
C ASP A 156 -1.52 -2.62 4.75
N ILE A 157 -2.84 -2.42 4.61
CA ILE A 157 -3.81 -3.51 4.62
C ILE A 157 -3.57 -4.45 3.43
N VAL A 158 -3.36 -3.91 2.23
CA VAL A 158 -3.09 -4.70 1.03
C VAL A 158 -1.75 -5.45 1.17
N ALA A 159 -0.69 -4.79 1.64
CA ALA A 159 0.61 -5.41 1.86
C ALA A 159 0.54 -6.55 2.89
N GLY A 160 -0.18 -6.32 3.99
CA GLY A 160 -0.42 -7.35 5.00
C GLY A 160 -1.24 -8.53 4.48
N ALA A 161 -2.24 -8.29 3.63
CA ALA A 161 -3.02 -9.37 3.04
C ALA A 161 -2.18 -10.22 2.07
N CYS A 162 -1.38 -9.59 1.21
CA CYS A 162 -0.46 -10.30 0.30
C CYS A 162 0.63 -11.05 1.07
N TYR A 163 1.11 -10.52 2.19
CA TYR A 163 1.99 -11.27 3.09
C TYR A 163 1.37 -12.60 3.54
N HIS A 164 0.05 -12.64 3.75
CA HIS A 164 -0.70 -13.84 4.11
C HIS A 164 -1.17 -14.67 2.90
N GLY A 165 -0.66 -14.39 1.69
CA GLY A 165 -0.96 -15.15 0.47
C GLY A 165 -2.23 -14.71 -0.27
N LEU A 166 -2.79 -13.55 0.06
CA LEU A 166 -4.00 -13.02 -0.59
C LEU A 166 -3.67 -11.86 -1.53
N ARG A 167 -4.09 -11.96 -2.79
CA ARG A 167 -4.00 -10.87 -3.80
C ARG A 167 -2.60 -10.26 -3.95
N CYS A 168 -1.60 -11.11 -4.15
CA CYS A 168 -0.31 -10.66 -4.67
C CYS A 168 -0.38 -10.61 -6.20
N SER A 169 -0.08 -9.45 -6.79
CA SER A 169 0.12 -9.32 -8.25
C SER A 169 1.34 -10.14 -8.69
N ILE A 170 2.38 -10.14 -7.85
CA ILE A 170 3.65 -10.82 -8.10
C ILE A 170 4.08 -11.51 -6.79
N ASP A 171 4.31 -12.82 -6.85
CA ASP A 171 4.76 -13.61 -5.70
C ASP A 171 5.94 -14.51 -6.08
N GLU A 172 7.14 -14.07 -5.72
CA GLU A 172 8.38 -14.85 -5.92
C GLU A 172 8.71 -15.75 -4.73
N CYS A 173 7.86 -15.78 -3.70
CA CYS A 173 8.10 -16.51 -2.46
C CYS A 173 7.32 -17.82 -2.34
N ASN A 174 6.54 -18.19 -3.36
CA ASN A 174 5.94 -19.51 -3.49
C ASN A 174 6.92 -20.43 -4.25
N VAL A 175 7.86 -21.01 -3.50
CA VAL A 175 8.71 -22.14 -3.95
C VAL A 175 8.32 -23.37 -3.18
#